data_AF-A0A2U1S1Z4-F1
#
_entry.id   AF-A0A2U1S1Z4-F1
#
_cell.length_a   1.000
_cell.length_b   1.000
_cell.length_c   1.000
_cell.angle_alpha   90.00
_cell.angle_beta   90.00
_cell.angle_gamma   90.00
#
_symmetry.space_group_name_H-M   'P 1'
#
loop_
_entity.id
_entity.type
_entity.pdbx_description
1 polymer ?
#
loop_
_entity_poly.entity_id
_entity_poly.type
_entity_poly.pdbx_seq_one_letter_code
_entity_poly.pdbx_strand_id
1 'polypeptide(L)'
;TPELRTNKWGVVMVDTTTYHTSKKGVFAGGDVVTGGSTVILAMGQAKEAARHVHEYLMGQFNYELNVPTDPNAPGVQWEGRFAKAKR
;
A
#
# COMPACT_ATOMS: atom_id res chain seq x y z
N THR A 1 3.54 7.35 -15.53
CA THR A 1 2.37 7.90 -14.81
C THR A 1 2.87 8.92 -13.80
N PRO A 2 2.94 10.22 -14.15
CA PRO A 2 3.63 11.24 -13.34
C PRO A 2 3.09 11.46 -11.92
N GLU A 3 1.82 11.09 -11.70
CA GLU A 3 1.11 11.32 -10.44
C GLU A 3 1.25 10.19 -9.42
N LEU A 4 1.82 9.05 -9.83
CA LEU A 4 1.99 7.87 -8.97
C LEU A 4 3.42 7.82 -8.42
N ARG A 5 3.56 7.94 -7.11
CA ARG A 5 4.83 7.82 -6.42
C ARG A 5 5.25 6.37 -6.32
N THR A 6 6.48 6.11 -6.71
CA THR A 6 7.16 4.82 -6.56
C THR A 6 8.51 5.05 -5.90
N ASN A 7 8.99 4.07 -5.14
CA ASN A 7 10.38 4.10 -4.67
C ASN A 7 11.36 3.76 -5.80
N LYS A 8 12.67 3.80 -5.49
CA LYS A 8 13.74 3.50 -6.46
C LYS A 8 13.71 2.07 -7.02
N TRP A 9 12.99 1.16 -6.37
CA TRP A 9 12.84 -0.24 -6.80
C TRP A 9 11.55 -0.47 -7.59
N GLY A 10 10.78 0.58 -7.89
CA GLY A 10 9.52 0.49 -8.63
C GLY A 10 8.32 0.00 -7.81
N VAL A 11 8.46 -0.10 -6.49
CA VAL A 11 7.35 -0.41 -5.59
C VAL A 11 6.46 0.81 -5.44
N VAL A 12 5.16 0.62 -5.52
CA VAL A 12 4.17 1.71 -5.39
C VAL A 12 4.10 2.15 -3.94
N MET A 13 4.28 3.45 -3.71
CA MET A 13 4.18 4.02 -2.37
C MET A 13 2.70 4.24 -2.04
N VAL A 14 2.29 3.70 -0.91
CA VAL A 14 0.94 3.84 -0.36
C VAL A 14 1.00 4.28 1.09
N ASP A 15 -0.11 4.82 1.57
CA ASP A 15 -0.32 4.98 3.01
C ASP A 15 -0.46 3.60 3.67
N THR A 16 0.22 3.40 4.80
CA THR A 16 0.29 2.10 5.48
C THR A 16 -1.02 1.68 6.14
N THR A 17 -1.92 2.63 6.39
CA THR A 17 -3.19 2.38 7.06
C THR A 17 -4.30 2.16 6.04
N THR A 18 -4.35 3.02 5.02
CA THR A 18 -5.48 3.16 4.09
C THR A 18 -5.21 2.60 2.71
N TYR A 19 -3.95 2.29 2.38
CA TYR A 19 -3.52 1.73 1.10
C TYR A 19 -3.82 2.61 -0.12
N HIS A 20 -4.13 3.90 0.08
CA HIS A 20 -4.24 4.83 -1.02
C HIS A 20 -2.85 5.22 -1.52
N THR A 21 -2.74 5.43 -2.83
CA THR A 21 -1.51 5.92 -3.47
C THR A 21 -1.47 7.45 -3.45
N SER A 22 -0.43 8.05 -4.00
CA SER A 22 -0.35 9.50 -4.21
C SER A 22 -1.39 10.04 -5.20
N LYS A 23 -2.05 9.16 -5.97
CA LYS A 23 -3.10 9.54 -6.91
C LYS A 23 -4.47 9.32 -6.28
N LYS A 24 -5.30 10.36 -6.36
CA LYS A 24 -6.67 10.32 -5.83
C LYS A 24 -7.49 9.21 -6.49
N GLY A 25 -8.19 8.44 -5.67
CA GLY A 25 -9.03 7.31 -6.11
C GLY A 25 -8.25 6.07 -6.55
N VAL A 26 -6.92 6.05 -6.40
CA VAL A 26 -6.09 4.89 -6.73
C VAL A 26 -5.52 4.29 -5.46
N PHE A 27 -5.77 2.99 -5.28
CA PHE A 27 -5.35 2.19 -4.14
C PHE A 27 -4.52 1.01 -4.62
N ALA A 28 -3.61 0.52 -3.78
CA ALA A 28 -2.75 -0.62 -4.12
C ALA A 28 -2.47 -1.48 -2.89
N GLY A 29 -2.41 -2.80 -3.08
CA GLY A 29 -2.10 -3.78 -2.03
C GLY A 29 -1.47 -5.03 -2.63
N GLY A 30 -0.79 -5.83 -1.81
CA GLY A 30 -0.07 -7.03 -2.23
C GLY A 30 1.36 -6.77 -2.69
N ASP A 31 1.88 -7.62 -3.56
CA ASP A 31 3.30 -7.59 -3.97
C ASP A 31 3.75 -6.25 -4.56
N VAL A 32 2.82 -5.51 -5.18
CA VAL A 32 3.08 -4.20 -5.78
C VAL A 32 3.46 -3.12 -4.77
N VAL A 33 3.05 -3.26 -3.50
CA VAL A 33 3.35 -2.29 -2.42
C VAL A 33 4.45 -2.77 -1.48
N THR A 34 4.83 -4.04 -1.54
CA THR A 34 5.85 -4.62 -0.64
C THR A 34 7.17 -4.94 -1.35
N GLY A 35 7.15 -5.16 -2.68
CA GLY A 35 8.31 -5.66 -3.43
C GLY A 35 8.47 -7.19 -3.35
N GLY A 36 7.43 -7.91 -2.92
CA GLY A 36 7.38 -9.37 -2.83
C GLY A 36 6.86 -9.84 -1.48
N SER A 37 5.76 -10.58 -1.46
CA SER A 37 5.12 -11.10 -0.26
C SER A 37 4.64 -12.54 -0.45
N THR A 38 4.30 -13.20 0.67
CA THR A 38 3.60 -14.48 0.60
C THR A 38 2.14 -14.23 0.23
N VAL A 39 1.49 -15.22 -0.41
CA VAL A 39 0.08 -15.11 -0.85
C VAL A 39 -0.85 -14.69 0.30
N ILE A 40 -0.62 -15.18 1.51
CA ILE A 40 -1.45 -14.84 2.68
C ILE A 40 -1.32 -13.37 3.09
N LEU A 41 -0.11 -12.80 3.01
CA LEU A 41 0.12 -11.39 3.31
C LEU A 41 -0.49 -10.51 2.21
N ALA A 42 -0.29 -10.90 0.95
CA ALA A 42 -0.86 -10.19 -0.18
C ALA A 42 -2.40 -10.16 -0.12
N MET A 43 -3.04 -11.28 0.26
CA MET A 43 -4.49 -11.34 0.47
C MET A 43 -4.95 -10.45 1.63
N GLY A 44 -4.22 -10.42 2.74
CA GLY A 44 -4.53 -9.55 3.88
C GLY A 44 -4.50 -8.07 3.51
N GLN A 45 -3.46 -7.65 2.79
CA GLN A 45 -3.33 -6.28 2.29
C GLN A 45 -4.41 -5.93 1.26
N ALA A 46 -4.73 -6.86 0.35
CA ALA A 46 -5.78 -6.66 -0.63
C ALA A 46 -7.16 -6.45 0.02
N LYS A 47 -7.44 -7.18 1.12
CA LYS A 47 -8.68 -7.02 1.88
C LYS A 47 -8.79 -5.64 2.51
N GLU A 48 -7.73 -5.13 3.13
CA GLU A 48 -7.74 -3.77 3.71
C GLU A 48 -7.84 -2.70 2.62
N ALA A 49 -7.08 -2.83 1.53
CA ALA A 49 -7.20 -1.92 0.39
C ALA A 49 -8.63 -1.90 -0.17
N ALA A 50 -9.27 -3.06 -0.33
CA ALA A 50 -10.66 -3.15 -0.79
C ALA A 50 -11.66 -2.48 0.16
N ARG A 51 -11.44 -2.58 1.48
CA ARG A 51 -12.25 -1.89 2.49
C ARG A 51 -12.21 -0.38 2.30
N HIS A 52 -11.03 0.19 2.08
CA HIS A 52 -10.85 1.62 1.85
C HIS A 52 -11.34 2.09 0.49
N VAL A 53 -11.22 1.25 -0.55
CA VAL A 53 -11.86 1.49 -1.84
C VAL A 53 -13.38 1.60 -1.66
N HIS A 54 -13.99 0.71 -0.86
CA HIS A 54 -15.41 0.77 -0.58
C HIS A 54 -15.80 2.07 0.16
N GLU A 55 -15.08 2.43 1.23
CA GLU A 55 -15.30 3.70 1.94
C GLU A 55 -15.19 4.92 1.01
N TYR A 56 -14.23 4.89 0.07
CA TYR A 56 -14.03 5.94 -0.92
C TYR A 56 -15.23 6.06 -1.87
N LEU A 57 -15.74 4.93 -2.37
CA LEU A 57 -16.91 4.92 -3.24
C LEU A 57 -18.19 5.33 -2.51
N MET A 58 -18.29 5.05 -1.20
CA MET A 58 -19.41 5.45 -0.35
C MET A 58 -19.34 6.91 0.14
N GLY A 59 -18.27 7.64 -0.20
CA GLY A 59 -18.06 9.02 0.23
C GLY A 59 -17.69 9.17 1.71
N GLN A 60 -17.25 8.10 2.36
CA GLN A 60 -16.88 8.04 3.78
C GLN A 60 -15.36 8.10 4.01
N PHE A 61 -14.59 8.34 2.95
CA PHE A 61 -13.13 8.32 2.99
C PHE A 61 -12.55 9.73 3.00
N ASN A 62 -11.73 10.02 4.01
CA ASN A 62 -10.96 11.27 4.08
C ASN A 62 -9.61 11.08 3.39
N TYR A 63 -9.35 11.91 2.38
CA TYR A 63 -8.13 11.82 1.59
C TYR A 63 -7.03 12.70 2.20
N GLU A 64 -6.22 12.11 3.09
CA GLU A 64 -5.04 12.76 3.67
C GLU A 64 -3.78 12.24 2.99
N LEU A 65 -2.95 13.13 2.43
CA LEU A 65 -1.78 12.71 1.65
C LEU A 65 -0.62 12.26 2.56
N ASN A 66 -0.74 11.07 3.14
CA ASN A 66 0.20 10.49 4.11
C ASN A 66 1.19 9.49 3.47
N VAL A 67 1.28 9.49 2.13
CA VAL A 67 2.17 8.59 1.37
C VAL A 67 3.63 9.04 1.52
N PRO A 68 4.56 8.13 1.88
CA PRO A 68 5.97 8.48 2.03
C PRO A 68 6.56 9.08 0.75
N THR A 69 7.41 10.09 0.90
CA THR A 69 8.08 10.80 -0.19
C THR A 69 9.53 10.37 -0.41
N ASP A 70 10.14 9.68 0.56
CA ASP A 70 11.52 9.24 0.46
C ASP A 70 11.66 8.12 -0.58
N PRO A 71 12.46 8.31 -1.65
CA PRO A 71 12.69 7.28 -2.67
C PRO A 71 13.44 6.04 -2.14
N ASN A 72 14.05 6.11 -0.96
CA ASN A 72 14.70 4.98 -0.29
C ASN A 72 13.81 4.27 0.72
N ALA A 73 12.61 4.79 0.99
CA ALA A 73 11.70 4.15 1.93
C ALA A 73 11.32 2.75 1.41
N PRO A 74 11.34 1.73 2.29
CA PRO A 74 10.83 0.42 1.94
C PRO A 74 9.33 0.52 1.62
N GLY A 75 8.84 -0.40 0.80
CA GLY A 75 7.39 -0.59 0.64
C GLY A 75 6.73 -0.98 1.96
N VAL A 76 5.40 -1.16 1.97
CA VAL A 76 4.65 -1.56 3.17
C VAL A 76 5.28 -2.79 3.82
N GLN A 77 5.77 -2.63 5.05
CA GLN A 77 6.34 -3.73 5.85
C GLN A 77 5.27 -4.20 6.84
N TRP A 78 5.15 -5.52 6.99
CA TRP A 78 4.30 -6.11 8.03
C TRP A 78 5.11 -6.33 9.30
N GLU A 79 4.59 -5.96 10.48
CA GLU A 79 5.26 -6.17 11.78
C GLU A 79 4.59 -7.26 12.63
N GLY A 80 4.14 -8.36 12.00
CA GLY A 80 3.51 -9.48 12.71
C GLY A 80 4.46 -10.62 13.08
N ARG A 81 3.94 -11.59 13.85
CA ARG A 81 4.67 -12.79 14.33
C ARG A 81 5.32 -13.60 13.19
N PHE A 82 4.79 -13.50 11.97
CA PHE A 82 5.28 -14.19 10.77
C PHE A 82 6.04 -13.27 9.79
N ALA A 83 6.27 -12.00 10.14
CA ALA A 83 6.96 -11.03 9.29
C ALA A 83 8.44 -11.38 9.03
N LYS A 84 9.07 -12.06 9.98
CA LYS A 84 10.49 -12.47 9.91
C LYS A 84 10.68 -13.92 9.46
N ALA A 85 9.73 -14.49 8.73
CA ALA A 85 10.02 -15.70 7.97
C ALA A 85 10.98 -15.32 6.83
N LYS A 86 12.28 -15.19 7.17
CA LYS A 86 13.36 -14.98 6.22
C LYS A 86 13.26 -16.05 5.13
N ARG A 87 13.38 -15.61 3.89
CA ARG A 87 13.75 -16.47 2.77
C ARG A 87 15.10 -17.13 3.02
#